data_AF-A0A2U4EW54-F1
#
_entry.id   AF-A0A2U4EW54-F1
#
_cell.length_a   1.000
_cell.length_b   1.000
_cell.length_c   1.000
_cell.angle_alpha   90.00
_cell.angle_beta   90.00
_cell.angle_gamma   90.00
#
_symmetry.space_group_name_H-M   'P 1'
#
loop_
_entity.id
_entity.type
_entity.pdbx_description
1 polymer ?
#
loop_
_entity_poly.entity_id
_entity_poly.type
_entity_poly.pdbx_seq_one_letter_code
_entity_poly.pdbx_strand_id
1 'polypeptide(L)'
;MNSNSWQAIFDKYNINNHNFDKEPFYINAKMIKDATKDFKTTSEKEVRILCKQDHRDSRPDIFIEKELFILPIKNGEYAIIKGEGYIDIQDITSKALKYDSKLEFDLDTAKVGNSEMQHLDFAYASSIIRTFTEDDTLVLTIRGRKYTPKFSFYVGKTLIEAESVQTEVDAGYEGKNNVVF
;
A
#
# COMPACT_ATOMS: atom_id res chain seq x y z
N MET A 1 16.08 1.89 -4.11
CA MET A 1 16.75 0.63 -3.66
C MET A 1 16.50 -0.46 -4.70
N ASN A 2 17.30 -1.53 -4.77
CA ASN A 2 17.16 -2.66 -5.71
C ASN A 2 17.34 -2.33 -7.22
N SER A 3 18.11 -1.27 -7.54
CA SER A 3 18.38 -0.86 -8.93
C SER A 3 18.98 -1.97 -9.78
N ASN A 4 19.93 -2.75 -9.24
CA ASN A 4 20.55 -3.85 -9.96
C ASN A 4 19.55 -4.95 -10.37
N SER A 5 18.65 -5.33 -9.45
CA SER A 5 17.62 -6.34 -9.73
C SER A 5 16.67 -5.89 -10.83
N TRP A 6 16.21 -4.63 -10.76
CA TRP A 6 15.32 -4.08 -11.78
C TRP A 6 16.01 -3.82 -13.12
N GLN A 7 17.29 -3.49 -13.12
CA GLN A 7 18.08 -3.45 -14.36
C GLN A 7 18.12 -4.82 -15.03
N ALA A 8 18.43 -5.88 -14.28
CA ALA A 8 18.46 -7.25 -14.80
C ALA A 8 17.08 -7.70 -15.34
N ILE A 9 15.99 -7.31 -14.67
CA ILE A 9 14.62 -7.57 -15.14
C ILE A 9 14.36 -6.86 -16.47
N PHE A 10 14.73 -5.58 -16.58
CA PHE A 10 14.53 -4.79 -17.80
C PHE A 10 15.33 -5.34 -18.97
N ASP A 11 16.57 -5.72 -18.74
CA ASP A 11 17.46 -6.25 -19.78
C ASP A 11 16.97 -7.62 -20.27
N LYS A 12 16.60 -8.52 -19.34
CA LYS A 12 16.16 -9.89 -19.67
C LYS A 12 14.88 -9.93 -20.51
N TYR A 13 13.93 -9.05 -20.21
CA TYR A 13 12.63 -9.02 -20.90
C TYR A 13 12.52 -7.89 -21.93
N ASN A 14 13.65 -7.25 -22.27
CA ASN A 14 13.72 -6.18 -23.25
C ASN A 14 12.74 -5.01 -22.98
N ILE A 15 12.48 -4.74 -21.70
CA ILE A 15 11.49 -3.74 -21.24
C ILE A 15 11.94 -2.33 -21.65
N ASN A 16 13.25 -2.12 -21.82
CA ASN A 16 13.82 -0.85 -22.30
C ASN A 16 13.25 -0.40 -23.66
N ASN A 17 12.80 -1.33 -24.50
CA ASN A 17 12.23 -1.05 -25.83
C ASN A 17 10.69 -1.00 -25.82
N HIS A 18 10.05 -1.16 -24.65
CA HIS A 18 8.61 -1.06 -24.50
C HIS A 18 8.14 0.41 -24.60
N ASN A 19 7.03 0.65 -25.29
CA ASN A 19 6.45 1.99 -25.42
C ASN A 19 5.42 2.24 -24.31
N PHE A 20 5.89 2.77 -23.18
CA PHE A 20 5.06 3.09 -22.02
C PHE A 20 4.07 4.25 -22.24
N ASP A 21 4.23 5.06 -23.29
CA ASP A 21 3.25 6.11 -23.64
C ASP A 21 2.00 5.53 -24.32
N LYS A 22 2.05 4.28 -24.80
CA LYS A 22 0.92 3.57 -25.41
C LYS A 22 0.19 2.67 -24.42
N GLU A 23 0.93 1.87 -23.65
CA GLU A 23 0.33 0.88 -22.75
C GLU A 23 1.28 0.48 -21.61
N PRO A 24 0.75 -0.04 -20.48
CA PRO A 24 1.57 -0.63 -19.42
C PRO A 24 2.39 -1.83 -19.90
N PHE A 25 3.47 -2.13 -19.18
CA PHE A 25 4.15 -3.42 -19.28
C PHE A 25 3.67 -4.34 -18.16
N TYR A 26 3.06 -5.47 -18.51
CA TYR A 26 2.60 -6.45 -17.53
C TYR A 26 3.70 -7.46 -17.22
N ILE A 27 3.96 -7.67 -15.93
CA ILE A 27 4.97 -8.60 -15.44
C ILE A 27 4.40 -9.43 -14.29
N ASN A 28 4.86 -10.66 -14.13
CA ASN A 28 4.45 -11.52 -13.03
C ASN A 28 5.63 -11.94 -12.14
N ALA A 29 5.30 -12.45 -10.95
CA ALA A 29 6.25 -12.89 -9.95
C ALA A 29 7.20 -13.98 -10.46
N LYS A 30 6.77 -14.82 -11.42
CA LYS A 30 7.62 -15.85 -12.02
C LYS A 30 8.70 -15.22 -12.90
N MET A 31 8.35 -14.20 -13.70
CA MET A 31 9.30 -13.45 -14.51
C MET A 31 10.32 -12.73 -13.63
N ILE A 32 9.86 -12.04 -12.58
CA ILE A 32 10.75 -11.36 -11.63
C ILE A 32 11.74 -12.36 -11.01
N LYS A 33 11.24 -13.48 -10.46
CA LYS A 33 12.09 -14.52 -9.86
C LYS A 33 13.10 -15.11 -10.83
N ASP A 34 12.71 -15.33 -12.09
CA ASP A 34 13.59 -15.88 -13.11
C ASP A 34 14.68 -14.87 -13.53
N ALA A 35 14.38 -13.57 -13.58
CA ALA A 35 15.38 -12.53 -13.83
C ALA A 35 16.35 -12.33 -12.67
N THR A 36 15.89 -12.53 -11.43
CA THR A 36 16.70 -12.27 -10.23
C THR A 36 17.28 -13.52 -9.56
N LYS A 37 17.18 -14.69 -10.20
CA LYS A 37 17.58 -15.98 -9.60
C LYS A 37 19.06 -16.07 -9.22
N ASP A 38 19.92 -15.33 -9.93
CA ASP A 38 21.37 -15.37 -9.76
C ASP A 38 21.85 -14.41 -8.64
N PHE A 39 20.95 -13.56 -8.12
CA PHE A 39 21.24 -12.71 -6.97
C PHE A 39 21.27 -13.53 -5.68
N LYS A 40 22.23 -13.21 -4.81
CA LYS A 40 22.48 -13.98 -3.59
C LYS A 40 21.57 -13.56 -2.45
N THR A 41 21.35 -12.25 -2.30
CA THR A 41 20.61 -11.69 -1.16
C THR A 41 19.10 -11.84 -1.32
N THR A 42 18.38 -11.93 -0.20
CA THR A 42 16.92 -11.99 -0.21
C THR A 42 16.31 -10.69 -0.73
N SER A 43 16.89 -9.54 -0.38
CA SER A 43 16.41 -8.22 -0.83
C SER A 43 16.42 -8.05 -2.34
N GLU A 44 17.36 -8.69 -3.04
CA GLU A 44 17.53 -8.56 -4.48
C GLU A 44 16.71 -9.56 -5.30
N LYS A 45 16.04 -10.55 -4.66
CA LYS A 45 15.32 -11.63 -5.36
C LYS A 45 13.91 -11.88 -4.88
N GLU A 46 13.56 -11.43 -3.68
CA GLU A 46 12.22 -11.61 -3.15
C GLU A 46 11.27 -10.60 -3.81
N VAL A 47 10.21 -11.12 -4.44
CA VAL A 47 9.29 -10.34 -5.28
C VAL A 47 8.56 -9.26 -4.50
N ARG A 48 8.06 -9.57 -3.30
CA ARG A 48 7.40 -8.60 -2.42
C ARG A 48 8.33 -7.46 -2.02
N ILE A 49 9.63 -7.71 -1.79
CA ILE A 49 10.63 -6.68 -1.49
C ILE A 49 10.92 -5.83 -2.74
N LEU A 50 11.11 -6.46 -3.90
CA LEU A 50 11.38 -5.75 -5.15
C LEU A 50 10.20 -4.88 -5.62
N CYS A 51 8.98 -5.33 -5.37
CA CYS A 51 7.76 -4.62 -5.72
C CYS A 51 7.25 -3.69 -4.60
N LYS A 52 7.88 -3.70 -3.41
CA LYS A 52 7.58 -2.75 -2.34
C LYS A 52 8.22 -1.40 -2.67
N GLN A 53 7.53 -0.65 -3.53
CA GLN A 53 7.88 0.70 -3.94
C GLN A 53 6.78 1.65 -3.44
N ASP A 54 6.63 1.75 -2.12
CA ASP A 54 5.59 2.52 -1.40
C ASP A 54 5.97 3.99 -1.13
N HIS A 55 7.17 4.41 -1.54
CA HIS A 55 7.65 5.78 -1.44
C HIS A 55 8.30 6.21 -2.74
N ARG A 56 8.20 7.50 -3.09
CA ARG A 56 8.77 8.04 -4.32
C ARG A 56 10.27 7.77 -4.45
N ASP A 57 11.00 7.75 -3.32
CA ASP A 57 12.44 7.52 -3.23
C ASP A 57 12.84 6.04 -3.13
N SER A 58 11.89 5.14 -2.88
CA SER A 58 12.19 3.69 -2.84
C SER A 58 12.29 3.09 -4.24
N ARG A 59 11.82 3.82 -5.27
CA ARG A 59 11.92 3.44 -6.67
C ARG A 59 13.35 3.09 -7.09
N PRO A 60 13.54 2.07 -7.95
CA PRO A 60 14.81 1.79 -8.60
C PRO A 60 15.21 2.90 -9.59
N ASP A 61 16.50 3.08 -9.85
CA ASP A 61 16.99 4.18 -10.70
C ASP A 61 16.34 4.18 -12.10
N ILE A 62 16.21 2.99 -12.73
CA ILE A 62 15.56 2.85 -14.04
C ILE A 62 14.08 3.27 -14.04
N PHE A 63 13.40 3.17 -12.89
CA PHE A 63 12.02 3.65 -12.75
C PHE A 63 12.00 5.17 -12.60
N ILE A 64 12.94 5.75 -11.86
CA ILE A 64 13.06 7.21 -11.72
C ILE A 64 13.37 7.84 -13.09
N GLU A 65 14.38 7.32 -13.79
CA GLU A 65 14.84 7.81 -15.09
C GLU A 65 13.75 7.78 -16.17
N LYS A 66 12.89 6.76 -16.14
CA LYS A 66 11.82 6.56 -17.14
C LYS A 66 10.44 7.04 -16.67
N GLU A 67 10.38 7.69 -15.50
CA GLU A 67 9.13 8.16 -14.88
C GLU A 67 8.09 7.04 -14.71
N LEU A 68 8.55 5.87 -14.23
CA LEU A 68 7.75 4.68 -14.04
C LEU A 68 7.43 4.43 -12.56
N PHE A 69 6.36 3.69 -12.34
CA PHE A 69 6.03 3.05 -11.08
C PHE A 69 5.38 1.69 -11.33
N ILE A 70 5.22 0.88 -10.28
CA ILE A 70 4.66 -0.47 -10.36
C ILE A 70 3.44 -0.60 -9.45
N LEU A 71 2.37 -1.21 -9.96
CA LEU A 71 1.17 -1.54 -9.20
C LEU A 71 0.88 -3.04 -9.25
N PRO A 72 0.49 -3.67 -8.12
CA PRO A 72 -0.13 -4.98 -8.16
C PRO A 72 -1.52 -4.86 -8.80
N ILE A 73 -1.79 -5.69 -9.81
CA ILE A 73 -3.11 -5.78 -10.45
C ILE A 73 -3.82 -7.09 -10.09
N LYS A 74 -3.05 -8.10 -9.70
CA LYS A 74 -3.52 -9.38 -9.18
C LYS A 74 -2.41 -10.01 -8.36
N ASN A 75 -2.73 -10.99 -7.50
CA ASN A 75 -1.68 -11.66 -6.71
C ASN A 75 -0.58 -12.24 -7.60
N GLY A 76 0.62 -11.66 -7.49
CA GLY A 76 1.78 -12.05 -8.28
C GLY A 76 1.78 -11.50 -9.71
N GLU A 77 0.89 -10.59 -10.06
CA GLU A 77 0.87 -9.89 -11.34
C GLU A 77 0.87 -8.38 -11.12
N TYR A 78 1.66 -7.68 -11.92
CA TYR A 78 1.96 -6.28 -11.75
C TYR A 78 1.89 -5.56 -13.10
N ALA A 79 1.52 -4.29 -13.05
CA ALA A 79 1.63 -3.36 -14.17
C ALA A 79 2.73 -2.35 -13.88
N ILE A 80 3.69 -2.23 -14.80
CA ILE A 80 4.67 -1.14 -14.83
C ILE A 80 4.09 -0.06 -15.73
N ILE A 81 3.90 1.14 -15.19
CA ILE A 81 3.15 2.22 -15.82
C ILE A 81 3.98 3.50 -15.75
N LYS A 82 3.92 4.31 -16.81
CA LYS A 82 4.51 5.65 -16.83
C LYS A 82 3.57 6.66 -16.20
N GLY A 83 4.09 7.50 -15.32
CA GLY A 83 3.35 8.56 -14.64
C GLY A 83 3.74 8.70 -13.18
N GLU A 84 2.82 9.26 -12.40
CA GLU A 84 2.97 9.52 -10.98
C GLU A 84 1.99 8.65 -10.18
N GLY A 85 2.54 7.75 -9.37
CA GLY A 85 1.79 6.82 -8.51
C GLY A 85 1.81 7.21 -7.03
N TYR A 86 2.47 8.32 -6.69
CA TYR A 86 2.68 8.78 -5.32
C TYR A 86 2.01 10.13 -5.08
N ILE A 87 1.59 10.37 -3.85
CA ILE A 87 1.02 11.65 -3.42
C ILE A 87 1.86 12.23 -2.30
N ASP A 88 1.90 13.55 -2.21
CA ASP A 88 2.49 14.23 -1.07
C ASP A 88 1.43 14.34 0.04
N ILE A 89 1.80 13.91 1.24
CA ILE A 89 0.96 14.05 2.41
C ILE A 89 1.15 15.47 2.93
N GLN A 90 0.05 16.22 3.07
CA GLN A 90 0.11 17.60 3.55
C GLN A 90 0.46 17.65 5.04
N ASP A 91 1.26 18.64 5.42
CA ASP A 91 1.59 18.88 6.83
C ASP A 91 0.33 19.25 7.63
N ILE A 92 0.22 18.68 8.83
CA ILE A 92 -0.83 19.04 9.78
C ILE A 92 -0.44 20.38 10.42
N THR A 93 -1.05 21.46 9.94
CA THR A 93 -0.82 22.82 10.44
C THR A 93 -1.78 23.24 11.56
N SER A 94 -2.86 22.48 11.77
CA SER A 94 -3.82 22.72 12.83
C SER A 94 -3.25 22.40 14.22
N LYS A 95 -3.69 23.13 15.24
CA LYS A 95 -3.37 22.80 16.62
C LYS A 95 -4.05 21.50 17.03
N ALA A 96 -3.33 20.66 17.78
CA ALA A 96 -3.92 19.48 18.39
C ALA A 96 -5.07 19.87 19.31
N LEU A 97 -6.19 19.18 19.19
CA LEU A 97 -7.32 19.31 20.10
C LEU A 97 -7.06 18.40 21.31
N LYS A 98 -7.25 18.96 22.51
CA LYS A 98 -7.25 18.13 23.71
C LYS A 98 -8.56 17.34 23.75
N TYR A 99 -8.44 16.03 23.88
CA TYR A 99 -9.59 15.13 24.03
C TYR A 99 -9.52 14.45 25.40
N ASP A 100 -10.63 14.51 26.14
CA ASP A 100 -10.78 13.80 27.40
C ASP A 100 -11.45 12.45 27.12
N SER A 101 -10.77 11.37 27.50
CA SER A 101 -11.22 9.99 27.25
C SER A 101 -12.56 9.71 27.91
N LYS A 102 -13.44 8.97 27.22
CA LYS A 102 -14.68 8.43 27.82
C LYS A 102 -14.43 7.19 28.71
N LEU A 103 -13.19 6.70 28.81
CA LEU A 103 -12.85 5.59 29.71
C LEU A 103 -12.82 6.05 31.17
N GLU A 104 -13.41 5.24 32.05
CA GLU A 104 -13.40 5.47 33.50
C GLU A 104 -12.15 4.88 34.20
N PHE A 105 -11.29 4.19 33.47
CA PHE A 105 -10.10 3.50 33.98
C PHE A 105 -9.00 3.43 32.92
N ASP A 106 -7.77 3.15 33.37
CA ASP A 106 -6.62 2.96 32.50
C ASP A 106 -6.58 1.55 31.89
N LEU A 107 -6.28 1.46 30.60
CA LEU A 107 -6.03 0.19 29.92
C LEU A 107 -4.56 -0.24 30.12
N ASP A 108 -4.30 -1.14 31.07
CA ASP A 108 -2.93 -1.58 31.36
C ASP A 108 -2.25 -2.32 30.21
N THR A 109 -3.01 -3.11 29.44
CA THR A 109 -2.49 -3.82 28.26
C THR A 109 -2.18 -2.87 27.10
N ALA A 110 -2.87 -1.73 27.00
CA ALA A 110 -2.60 -0.74 25.97
C ALA A 110 -1.25 -0.04 26.16
N LYS A 111 -0.65 -0.13 27.36
CA LYS A 111 0.68 0.43 27.69
C LYS A 111 1.84 -0.48 27.22
N VAL A 112 1.56 -1.72 26.79
CA VAL A 112 2.58 -2.71 26.42
C VAL A 112 2.63 -2.88 24.91
N GLY A 113 3.72 -2.41 24.27
CA GLY A 113 3.88 -2.47 22.83
C GLY A 113 3.77 -1.10 22.15
N ASN A 114 4.14 -1.04 20.88
CA ASN A 114 4.13 0.18 20.08
C ASN A 114 3.88 -0.18 18.61
N SER A 115 2.62 -0.44 18.25
CA SER A 115 2.21 -0.79 16.88
C SER A 115 1.03 0.07 16.43
N GLU A 116 0.87 0.25 15.12
CA GLU A 116 -0.23 1.05 14.54
C GLU A 116 -1.60 0.54 14.98
N MET A 117 -1.82 -0.78 14.90
CA MET A 117 -3.06 -1.42 15.36
C MET A 117 -3.38 -1.14 16.83
N GLN A 118 -2.36 -1.10 17.70
CA GLN A 118 -2.55 -0.81 19.13
C GLN A 118 -3.00 0.64 19.37
N HIS A 119 -2.49 1.60 18.60
CA HIS A 119 -2.94 2.98 18.67
C HIS A 119 -4.38 3.12 18.19
N LEU A 120 -4.77 2.40 17.12
CA LEU A 120 -6.16 2.36 16.64
C LEU A 120 -7.10 1.73 17.67
N ASP A 121 -6.69 0.64 18.32
CA ASP A 121 -7.44 0.00 19.39
C ASP A 121 -7.65 0.95 20.58
N PHE A 122 -6.61 1.65 21.00
CA PHE A 122 -6.70 2.63 22.08
C PHE A 122 -7.58 3.83 21.70
N ALA A 123 -7.44 4.36 20.48
CA ALA A 123 -8.25 5.45 19.96
C ALA A 123 -9.74 5.06 19.90
N TYR A 124 -10.03 3.82 19.53
CA TYR A 124 -11.39 3.31 19.56
C TYR A 124 -11.92 3.13 20.99
N ALA A 125 -11.15 2.47 21.87
CA ALA A 125 -11.56 2.20 23.25
C ALA A 125 -11.76 3.48 24.07
N SER A 126 -10.94 4.52 23.85
CA SER A 126 -11.08 5.85 24.45
C SER A 126 -12.19 6.69 23.81
N SER A 127 -12.88 6.17 22.80
CA SER A 127 -13.94 6.82 22.03
C SER A 127 -13.48 8.02 21.17
N ILE A 128 -12.17 8.14 20.87
CA ILE A 128 -11.66 9.16 19.92
C ILE A 128 -12.29 8.95 18.54
N ILE A 129 -12.24 7.72 18.00
CA ILE A 129 -12.76 7.42 16.65
C ILE A 129 -14.24 7.77 16.57
N ARG A 130 -15.06 7.30 17.52
CA ARG A 130 -16.51 7.57 17.57
C ARG A 130 -16.83 9.05 17.70
N THR A 131 -16.04 9.78 18.49
CA THR A 131 -16.23 11.23 18.66
C THR A 131 -15.86 11.97 17.37
N PHE A 132 -14.76 11.59 16.72
CA PHE A 132 -14.31 12.20 15.47
C PHE A 132 -15.29 11.95 14.32
N THR A 133 -15.86 10.76 14.24
CA THR A 133 -16.84 10.39 13.20
C THR A 133 -18.27 10.79 13.56
N GLU A 134 -18.50 11.33 14.75
CA GLU A 134 -19.83 11.64 15.32
C GLU A 134 -20.77 10.42 15.28
N ASP A 135 -20.24 9.23 15.55
CA ASP A 135 -20.97 7.96 15.47
C ASP A 135 -20.62 7.03 16.64
N ASP A 136 -21.46 7.04 17.67
CA ASP A 136 -21.31 6.17 18.83
C ASP A 136 -21.68 4.70 18.55
N THR A 137 -22.22 4.38 17.36
CA THR A 137 -22.67 3.03 17.00
C THR A 137 -21.58 2.16 16.39
N LEU A 138 -20.42 2.73 16.08
CA LEU A 138 -19.31 2.03 15.45
C LEU A 138 -18.85 0.83 16.29
N VAL A 139 -18.77 -0.31 15.63
CA VAL A 139 -18.23 -1.58 16.12
C VAL A 139 -17.06 -1.99 15.25
N LEU A 140 -15.93 -2.34 15.86
CA LEU A 140 -14.81 -2.93 15.14
C LEU A 140 -15.21 -4.31 14.58
N THR A 141 -15.26 -4.44 13.26
CA THR A 141 -15.69 -5.69 12.59
C THR A 141 -14.78 -6.12 11.45
N ILE A 142 -13.95 -5.21 10.93
CA ILE A 142 -13.09 -5.48 9.77
C ILE A 142 -11.62 -5.39 10.20
N ARG A 143 -10.88 -6.48 10.00
CA ARG A 143 -9.43 -6.54 10.23
C ARG A 143 -8.73 -7.52 9.29
N GLY A 144 -7.43 -7.30 9.16
CA GLY A 144 -6.47 -8.19 8.54
C GLY A 144 -6.49 -8.16 7.02
N ARG A 145 -5.88 -9.20 6.45
CA ARG A 145 -5.71 -9.35 5.00
C ARG A 145 -7.03 -9.62 4.30
N LYS A 146 -7.32 -8.83 3.27
CA LYS A 146 -8.43 -9.00 2.34
C LYS A 146 -7.89 -9.08 0.91
N TYR A 147 -8.77 -9.49 0.00
CA TYR A 147 -8.52 -9.41 -1.42
C TYR A 147 -9.54 -8.48 -2.04
N THR A 148 -9.09 -7.62 -2.95
CA THR A 148 -9.97 -6.70 -3.65
C THR A 148 -10.95 -7.46 -4.56
N PRO A 149 -12.19 -6.98 -4.73
CA PRO A 149 -13.03 -7.39 -5.85
C PRO A 149 -12.38 -6.96 -7.18
N LYS A 150 -13.02 -7.26 -8.32
CA LYS A 150 -12.63 -6.66 -9.60
C LYS A 150 -13.05 -5.18 -9.62
N PHE A 151 -12.12 -4.30 -9.95
CA PHE A 151 -12.37 -2.87 -10.14
C PHE A 151 -11.43 -2.32 -11.22
N SER A 152 -11.74 -1.12 -11.70
CA SER A 152 -10.89 -0.41 -12.65
C SER A 152 -10.72 1.05 -12.27
N PHE A 153 -9.60 1.62 -12.65
CA PHE A 153 -9.24 3.01 -12.37
C PHE A 153 -8.29 3.53 -13.45
N TYR A 154 -8.18 4.85 -13.56
CA TYR A 154 -7.28 5.48 -14.52
C TYR A 154 -5.97 5.90 -13.86
N VAL A 155 -4.86 5.60 -14.55
CA VAL A 155 -3.57 6.23 -14.33
C VAL A 155 -3.29 7.13 -15.53
N GLY A 156 -3.45 8.44 -15.35
CA GLY A 156 -3.46 9.37 -16.47
C GLY A 156 -4.57 9.03 -17.47
N LYS A 157 -4.19 8.57 -18.66
CA LYS A 157 -5.13 8.14 -19.73
C LYS A 157 -5.29 6.62 -19.82
N THR A 158 -4.55 5.88 -19.02
CA THR A 158 -4.48 4.41 -19.09
C THR A 158 -5.49 3.81 -18.13
N LEU A 159 -6.41 2.98 -18.65
CA LEU A 159 -7.33 2.21 -17.81
C LEU A 159 -6.59 0.98 -17.26
N ILE A 160 -6.57 0.83 -15.95
CA ILE A 160 -6.03 -0.32 -15.24
C ILE A 160 -7.18 -1.12 -14.65
N GLU A 161 -7.17 -2.43 -14.88
CA GLU A 161 -8.06 -3.38 -14.21
C GLU A 161 -7.28 -4.11 -13.13
N ALA A 162 -7.84 -4.18 -11.93
CA ALA A 162 -7.26 -4.91 -10.81
C ALA A 162 -8.30 -5.84 -10.19
N GLU A 163 -7.87 -7.02 -9.77
CA GLU A 163 -8.69 -8.01 -9.08
C GLU A 163 -7.84 -8.86 -8.14
N SER A 164 -8.41 -9.29 -7.02
CA SER A 164 -7.73 -10.20 -6.09
C SER A 164 -6.35 -9.69 -5.63
N VAL A 165 -6.16 -8.37 -5.53
CA VAL A 165 -4.96 -7.78 -4.95
C VAL A 165 -5.07 -7.90 -3.44
N GLN A 166 -4.01 -8.35 -2.77
CA GLN A 166 -3.99 -8.39 -1.31
C GLN A 166 -3.90 -6.98 -0.72
N THR A 167 -4.83 -6.64 0.17
CA THR A 167 -4.80 -5.45 1.00
C THR A 167 -4.78 -5.84 2.46
N GLU A 168 -4.23 -4.98 3.33
CA GLU A 168 -4.25 -5.14 4.78
C GLU A 168 -5.12 -4.00 5.34
N VAL A 169 -6.04 -4.33 6.24
CA VAL A 169 -6.87 -3.35 6.96
C VAL A 169 -6.59 -3.52 8.45
N ASP A 170 -5.96 -2.54 9.08
CA ASP A 170 -5.64 -2.60 10.51
C ASP A 170 -6.91 -2.53 11.38
N ALA A 171 -7.86 -1.67 10.99
CA ALA A 171 -9.17 -1.58 11.59
C ALA A 171 -10.20 -1.02 10.60
N GLY A 172 -11.39 -1.59 10.62
CA GLY A 172 -12.58 -0.99 10.03
C GLY A 172 -13.76 -1.21 10.96
N TYR A 173 -14.60 -0.18 11.04
CA TYR A 173 -15.67 -0.07 12.00
C TYR A 173 -17.01 0.08 11.29
N GLU A 174 -17.95 -0.81 11.57
CA GLU A 174 -19.31 -0.75 11.06
C GLU A 174 -20.22 -0.04 12.06
N GLY A 175 -20.89 1.01 11.61
CA GLY A 175 -21.97 1.67 12.33
C GLY A 175 -23.33 1.30 11.74
N LYS A 176 -24.40 1.90 12.26
CA LYS A 176 -25.76 1.60 11.79
C LYS A 176 -25.97 1.90 10.31
N ASN A 177 -25.29 2.91 9.77
CA ASN A 177 -25.55 3.46 8.43
C ASN A 177 -24.28 3.66 7.59
N ASN A 178 -23.12 3.24 8.07
CA ASN A 178 -21.82 3.60 7.52
C ASN A 178 -20.75 2.56 7.88
N VAL A 179 -19.63 2.63 7.15
CA VAL A 179 -18.41 1.92 7.45
C VAL A 179 -17.27 2.93 7.42
N VAL A 180 -16.43 2.90 8.46
CA VAL A 180 -15.24 3.76 8.60
C VAL A 180 -14.00 2.87 8.52
N PHE A 181 -13.03 3.27 7.69
CA PHE A 181 -11.75 2.59 7.50
C PHE A 181 -10.60 3.52 7.86
#